data_AF-A0A948RII1-F1
#
_entry.id   AF-A0A948RII1-F1
#
_cell.length_a   1.000
_cell.length_b   1.000
_cell.length_c   1.000
_cell.angle_alpha   90.00
_cell.angle_beta   90.00
_cell.angle_gamma   90.00
#
_symmetry.space_group_name_H-M   'P 1'
#
loop_
_entity.id
_entity.type
_entity.pdbx_description
1 polymer ?
#
loop_
_entity_poly.entity_id
_entity_poly.type
_entity_poly.pdbx_seq_one_letter_code
_entity_poly.pdbx_strand_id
1 'polypeptide(L)'
;MNAIRRILPFLISLAALTLVSPHVTRAWELTPPVGLRQGLQPIPLPASYELLDPPPQADLNGDGHPETLRLADGRLAILSGTQAVWQSPASWRVAQAAFNDLNRDGLPEVSLLVWRPFRPWPVDAWLPHGGRIAGFHDAEGQSCHLILIGWKRGVYRELWAGSALAEPVRTFAAVDLDGDGWQELVTLDGNYAAPPYAPARHLKVWEWNGFGFTVVSSVSGAFLQMQITAPETSLPQILLQTLPSP
;
A
#
# COMPACT_ATOMS: atom_id res chain seq x y z
N MET A 1 0.67 -17.46 52.73
CA MET A 1 1.46 -17.24 51.49
C MET A 1 1.04 -18.06 50.26
N ASN A 2 0.11 -19.04 50.36
CA ASN A 2 -0.27 -19.90 49.22
C ASN A 2 -1.47 -19.41 48.37
N ALA A 3 -2.30 -18.49 48.85
CA ALA A 3 -3.48 -18.01 48.11
C ALA A 3 -3.11 -17.00 47.01
N ILE A 4 -2.23 -16.04 47.30
CA ILE A 4 -1.80 -15.00 46.34
C ILE A 4 -1.08 -15.62 45.12
N ARG A 5 -0.29 -16.67 45.34
CA ARG A 5 0.45 -17.38 44.27
C ARG A 5 -0.45 -18.17 43.31
N ARG A 6 -1.68 -18.53 43.73
CA ARG A 6 -2.68 -19.23 42.90
C ARG A 6 -3.57 -18.27 42.11
N ILE A 7 -3.74 -17.04 42.58
CA ILE A 7 -4.60 -16.02 41.97
C ILE A 7 -3.82 -15.18 40.93
N LEU A 8 -2.51 -15.02 41.12
CA LEU A 8 -1.64 -14.26 40.22
C LEU A 8 -1.69 -14.67 38.73
N PRO A 9 -1.66 -15.97 38.34
CA PRO A 9 -1.78 -16.34 36.93
C PRO A 9 -3.16 -16.00 36.35
N PHE A 10 -4.24 -16.11 37.14
CA PHE A 10 -5.59 -15.73 36.70
C PHE A 10 -5.71 -14.21 36.49
N LEU A 11 -5.09 -13.39 37.35
CA LEU A 11 -5.05 -11.94 37.18
C LEU A 11 -4.22 -11.52 35.97
N ILE A 12 -3.11 -12.22 35.68
CA ILE A 12 -2.30 -12.00 34.46
C ILE A 12 -3.09 -12.41 33.22
N SER A 13 -3.80 -13.54 33.22
CA SER A 13 -4.67 -13.94 32.11
C SER A 13 -5.85 -12.98 31.89
N LEU A 14 -6.48 -12.49 32.96
CA LEU A 14 -7.58 -11.53 32.85
C LEU A 14 -7.09 -10.16 32.34
N ALA A 15 -5.90 -9.72 32.79
CA ALA A 15 -5.25 -8.52 32.27
C ALA A 15 -4.81 -8.70 30.79
N ALA A 16 -4.35 -9.89 30.40
CA ALA A 16 -4.03 -10.21 29.02
C ALA A 16 -5.27 -10.21 28.11
N LEU A 17 -6.43 -10.63 28.62
CA LEU A 17 -7.72 -10.53 27.91
C LEU A 17 -8.20 -9.08 27.75
N THR A 18 -7.89 -8.18 28.68
CA THR A 18 -8.18 -6.73 28.53
C THR A 18 -7.24 -6.00 27.58
N LEU A 19 -6.12 -6.61 27.18
CA LEU A 19 -5.16 -6.05 26.22
C LEU A 19 -5.48 -6.39 24.77
N VAL A 20 -6.43 -7.29 24.52
CA VAL A 20 -6.96 -7.54 23.17
C VAL A 20 -8.08 -6.54 22.93
N SER A 21 -7.74 -5.36 22.43
CA SER A 21 -8.76 -4.43 21.92
C SER A 21 -9.55 -5.15 20.81
N PRO A 22 -10.89 -5.25 20.90
CA PRO A 22 -11.66 -5.90 19.85
C PRO A 22 -11.47 -5.14 18.55
N HIS A 23 -10.88 -5.77 17.55
CA HIS A 23 -10.79 -5.21 16.21
C HIS A 23 -12.16 -5.30 15.54
N VAL A 24 -12.56 -4.24 14.84
CA VAL A 24 -13.82 -4.22 14.08
C VAL A 24 -13.48 -4.27 12.60
N THR A 25 -14.00 -5.27 11.90
CA THR A 25 -13.91 -5.32 10.44
C THR A 25 -15.03 -4.49 9.83
N ARG A 26 -14.68 -3.62 8.87
CA ARG A 26 -15.64 -2.81 8.09
C ARG A 26 -15.37 -3.00 6.61
N ALA A 27 -16.43 -3.11 5.82
CA ALA A 27 -16.35 -3.10 4.37
C ALA A 27 -16.59 -1.69 3.84
N TRP A 28 -15.86 -1.35 2.77
CA TRP A 28 -15.99 -0.11 2.02
C TRP A 28 -16.03 -0.43 0.53
N GLU A 29 -16.80 0.34 -0.22
CA GLU A 29 -16.76 0.32 -1.68
C GLU A 29 -16.48 1.72 -2.21
N LEU A 30 -15.91 1.79 -3.42
CA LEU A 30 -15.80 3.02 -4.16
C LEU A 30 -17.08 3.19 -4.97
N THR A 31 -17.81 4.28 -4.74
CA THR A 31 -18.99 4.57 -5.57
C THR A 31 -18.56 4.89 -6.98
N PRO A 32 -19.27 4.38 -8.01
CA PRO A 32 -19.07 4.84 -9.38
C PRO A 32 -19.16 6.36 -9.49
N PRO A 33 -18.44 6.98 -10.44
CA PRO A 33 -18.40 8.44 -10.58
C PRO A 33 -19.79 9.00 -10.88
N VAL A 34 -20.31 9.87 -9.99
CA VAL A 34 -21.48 10.70 -10.27
C VAL A 34 -20.98 12.12 -10.54
N GLY A 35 -20.76 12.44 -11.82
CA GLY A 35 -20.08 13.67 -12.22
C GLY A 35 -18.57 13.60 -11.91
N LEU A 36 -18.02 14.61 -11.21
CA LEU A 36 -16.61 14.65 -10.79
C LEU A 36 -16.36 14.08 -9.39
N ARG A 37 -17.34 13.39 -8.80
CA ARG A 37 -17.24 12.89 -7.42
C ARG A 37 -17.40 11.38 -7.40
N GLN A 38 -16.33 10.69 -7.04
CA GLN A 38 -16.33 9.35 -6.48
C GLN A 38 -16.07 9.46 -4.97
N GLY A 39 -16.57 8.49 -4.21
CA GLY A 39 -16.44 8.48 -2.75
C GLY A 39 -16.37 7.07 -2.21
N LEU A 40 -15.46 6.85 -1.26
CA LEU A 40 -15.50 5.69 -0.41
C LEU A 40 -16.73 5.76 0.50
N GLN A 41 -17.56 4.72 0.47
CA GLN A 41 -18.69 4.58 1.38
C GLN A 41 -18.63 3.27 2.18
N PRO A 42 -18.98 3.29 3.47
CA PRO A 42 -19.07 2.09 4.25
C PRO A 42 -20.29 1.28 3.83
N ILE A 43 -20.12 -0.03 3.73
CA ILE A 43 -21.18 -0.98 3.39
C ILE A 43 -21.29 -2.08 4.44
N PRO A 44 -22.43 -2.78 4.53
CA PRO A 44 -22.53 -3.99 5.34
C PRO A 44 -21.46 -5.00 4.91
N LEU A 45 -20.90 -5.73 5.87
CA LEU A 45 -19.98 -6.83 5.55
C LEU A 45 -20.72 -7.86 4.67
N PRO A 46 -20.14 -8.25 3.52
CA PRO A 46 -20.74 -9.27 2.68
C PRO A 46 -20.78 -10.62 3.42
N ALA A 47 -21.82 -11.41 3.17
CA ALA A 47 -21.98 -12.73 3.80
C ALA A 47 -20.92 -13.74 3.32
N SER A 48 -20.47 -13.60 2.07
CA SER A 48 -19.40 -14.37 1.44
C SER A 48 -18.60 -13.47 0.52
N TYR A 49 -17.30 -13.74 0.41
CA TYR A 49 -16.37 -13.01 -0.45
C TYR A 49 -15.12 -13.85 -0.67
N GLU A 50 -14.45 -13.60 -1.80
CA GLU A 50 -13.11 -14.14 -2.06
C GLU A 50 -12.06 -13.03 -1.86
N LEU A 51 -10.86 -13.40 -1.42
CA LEU A 51 -9.73 -12.48 -1.36
C LEU A 51 -9.19 -12.26 -2.78
N LEU A 52 -8.99 -11.00 -3.14
CA LEU A 52 -8.31 -10.63 -4.38
C LEU A 52 -6.85 -10.34 -4.07
N ASP A 53 -6.00 -11.30 -4.38
CA ASP A 53 -4.55 -11.13 -4.32
C ASP A 53 -4.00 -10.64 -5.66
N PRO A 54 -2.92 -9.84 -5.66
CA PRO A 54 -2.20 -9.51 -6.89
C PRO A 54 -1.76 -10.79 -7.62
N PRO A 55 -1.67 -10.77 -8.96
CA PRO A 55 -1.23 -11.95 -9.69
C PRO A 55 0.18 -12.34 -9.22
N PRO A 56 0.48 -13.64 -9.04
CA PRO A 56 1.78 -14.08 -8.52
C PRO A 56 2.91 -13.96 -9.55
N GLN A 57 2.56 -13.79 -10.83
CA GLN A 57 3.47 -13.70 -11.96
C GLN A 57 2.84 -12.88 -13.09
N ALA A 58 3.65 -12.21 -13.90
CA ALA A 58 3.22 -11.49 -15.09
C ALA A 58 4.35 -11.44 -16.12
N ASP A 59 4.01 -11.46 -17.42
CA ASP A 59 4.98 -11.26 -18.50
C ASP A 59 5.25 -9.75 -18.66
N LEU A 60 6.29 -9.25 -17.98
CA LEU A 60 6.63 -7.82 -17.97
C LEU A 60 7.29 -7.38 -19.27
N ASN A 61 7.95 -8.30 -19.97
CA ASN A 61 8.82 -7.97 -21.09
C ASN A 61 8.18 -8.30 -22.46
N GLY A 62 7.08 -9.07 -22.47
CA GLY A 62 6.31 -9.47 -23.64
C GLY A 62 6.90 -10.66 -24.43
N ASP A 63 7.79 -11.46 -23.82
CA ASP A 63 8.44 -12.61 -24.46
C ASP A 63 7.63 -13.92 -24.36
N GLY A 64 6.48 -13.90 -23.69
CA GLY A 64 5.62 -15.05 -23.45
C GLY A 64 6.01 -15.89 -22.24
N HIS A 65 7.06 -15.53 -21.50
CA HIS A 65 7.49 -16.17 -20.27
C HIS A 65 7.26 -15.25 -19.06
N PRO A 66 6.35 -15.59 -18.15
CA PRO A 66 6.04 -14.72 -17.03
C PRO A 66 7.21 -14.61 -16.04
N GLU A 67 7.45 -13.40 -15.54
CA GLU A 67 8.35 -13.16 -14.43
C GLU A 67 7.65 -13.33 -13.07
N THR A 68 8.45 -13.61 -12.04
CA THR A 68 8.00 -13.69 -10.65
C THR A 68 8.76 -12.71 -9.77
N LEU A 69 8.22 -12.41 -8.59
CA LEU A 69 8.85 -11.54 -7.60
C LEU A 69 9.44 -12.34 -6.45
N ARG A 70 10.63 -11.93 -6.00
CA ARG A 70 11.22 -12.39 -4.74
C ARG A 70 11.60 -11.21 -3.87
N LEU A 71 10.81 -10.98 -2.83
CA LEU A 71 11.08 -9.98 -1.80
C LEU A 71 11.70 -10.66 -0.58
N ALA A 72 12.96 -10.37 -0.29
CA ALA A 72 13.68 -10.90 0.87
C ALA A 72 14.58 -9.83 1.49
N ASP A 73 14.56 -9.72 2.82
CA ASP A 73 15.36 -8.76 3.59
C ASP A 73 15.23 -7.30 3.09
N GLY A 74 14.02 -6.92 2.67
CA GLY A 74 13.74 -5.58 2.13
C GLY A 74 14.31 -5.32 0.74
N ARG A 75 14.78 -6.34 0.01
CA ARG A 75 15.22 -6.20 -1.38
C ARG A 75 14.33 -7.02 -2.30
N LEU A 76 13.95 -6.42 -3.42
CA LEU A 76 13.17 -7.08 -4.46
C LEU A 76 14.09 -7.56 -5.58
N ALA A 77 13.85 -8.78 -6.04
CA ALA A 77 14.33 -9.26 -7.33
C ALA A 77 13.13 -9.61 -8.22
N ILE A 78 13.20 -9.20 -9.50
CA ILE A 78 12.34 -9.70 -10.57
C ILE A 78 13.09 -10.88 -11.19
N LEU A 79 12.42 -12.03 -11.31
CA LEU A 79 13.02 -13.27 -11.75
C LEU A 79 12.39 -13.72 -13.07
N SER A 80 13.22 -14.02 -14.06
CA SER A 80 12.84 -14.83 -15.22
C SER A 80 13.30 -16.26 -14.96
N GLY A 81 12.35 -17.14 -14.62
CA GLY A 81 12.62 -18.43 -14.01
C GLY A 81 13.40 -18.30 -12.69
N THR A 82 14.63 -18.81 -12.65
CA THR A 82 15.50 -18.71 -11.46
C THR A 82 16.50 -17.55 -11.52
N GLN A 83 16.61 -16.88 -12.67
CA GLN A 83 17.57 -15.81 -12.89
C GLN A 83 16.98 -14.47 -12.47
N ALA A 84 17.70 -13.73 -11.62
CA ALA A 84 17.35 -12.34 -11.33
C ALA A 84 17.70 -11.46 -12.54
N VAL A 85 16.67 -10.92 -13.19
CA VAL A 85 16.80 -10.03 -14.35
C VAL A 85 16.79 -8.55 -13.95
N TRP A 86 16.29 -8.25 -12.75
CA TRP A 86 16.41 -6.94 -12.11
C TRP A 86 16.45 -7.09 -10.59
N GLN A 87 17.12 -6.16 -9.91
CA GLN A 87 17.14 -6.07 -8.45
C GLN A 87 17.00 -4.62 -8.00
N SER A 88 16.28 -4.39 -6.90
CA SER A 88 16.19 -3.07 -6.29
C SER A 88 17.57 -2.61 -5.80
N PRO A 89 17.89 -1.30 -5.90
CA PRO A 89 19.11 -0.74 -5.34
C PRO A 89 19.33 -1.11 -3.87
N ALA A 90 20.59 -1.32 -3.46
CA ALA A 90 20.92 -1.71 -2.09
C ALA A 90 20.57 -0.65 -1.03
N SER A 91 20.46 0.61 -1.42
CA SER A 91 20.03 1.72 -0.55
C SER A 91 18.52 1.77 -0.35
N TRP A 92 17.75 0.89 -1.00
CA TRP A 92 16.31 0.82 -0.84
C TRP A 92 15.94 -0.30 0.12
N ARG A 93 14.87 -0.06 0.88
CA ARG A 93 14.11 -1.07 1.60
C ARG A 93 12.71 -1.14 1.00
N VAL A 94 12.47 -2.15 0.18
CA VAL A 94 11.16 -2.47 -0.40
C VAL A 94 10.30 -3.12 0.69
N ALA A 95 9.18 -2.50 1.02
CA ALA A 95 8.25 -3.00 2.03
C ALA A 95 7.15 -3.88 1.41
N GLN A 96 6.77 -3.59 0.16
CA GLN A 96 5.74 -4.33 -0.57
C GLN A 96 6.00 -4.21 -2.07
N ALA A 97 5.64 -5.25 -2.82
CA ALA A 97 5.65 -5.25 -4.27
C ALA A 97 4.44 -6.03 -4.83
N ALA A 98 3.92 -5.60 -5.98
CA ALA A 98 2.81 -6.29 -6.66
C ALA A 98 2.87 -6.02 -8.16
N PHE A 99 2.44 -7.00 -8.96
CA PHE A 99 2.16 -6.84 -10.39
C PHE A 99 0.83 -6.10 -10.58
N ASN A 100 0.76 -5.18 -11.54
CA ASN A 100 -0.42 -4.36 -11.90
C ASN A 100 -0.22 -3.68 -13.25
N ASP A 101 -1.23 -2.92 -13.70
CA ASP A 101 -1.14 -1.92 -14.76
C ASP A 101 -1.77 -0.62 -14.22
N LEU A 102 -1.04 0.05 -13.33
CA LEU A 102 -1.48 1.32 -12.74
C LEU A 102 -1.22 2.49 -13.69
N ASN A 103 -0.24 2.39 -14.59
CA ASN A 103 0.08 3.48 -15.52
C ASN A 103 -0.87 3.51 -16.75
N ARG A 104 -1.72 2.48 -16.89
CA ARG A 104 -2.79 2.37 -17.89
C ARG A 104 -2.26 2.27 -19.32
N ASP A 105 -1.10 1.65 -19.52
CA ASP A 105 -0.50 1.44 -20.84
C ASP A 105 -0.78 0.05 -21.45
N GLY A 106 -1.48 -0.81 -20.71
CA GLY A 106 -1.88 -2.15 -21.15
C GLY A 106 -0.78 -3.20 -20.98
N LEU A 107 0.39 -2.83 -20.48
CA LEU A 107 1.48 -3.74 -20.14
C LEU A 107 1.62 -3.83 -18.63
N PRO A 108 1.87 -5.04 -18.08
CA PRO A 108 2.07 -5.16 -16.65
C PRO A 108 3.38 -4.50 -16.21
N GLU A 109 3.36 -3.94 -15.02
CA GLU A 109 4.49 -3.39 -14.30
C GLU A 109 4.50 -3.90 -12.85
N VAL A 110 5.55 -3.56 -12.11
CA VAL A 110 5.69 -3.86 -10.69
C VAL A 110 5.64 -2.57 -9.89
N SER A 111 4.56 -2.40 -9.12
CA SER A 111 4.46 -1.34 -8.13
C SER A 111 5.24 -1.70 -6.88
N LEU A 112 6.02 -0.74 -6.37
CA LEU A 112 6.86 -0.89 -5.19
C LEU A 112 6.51 0.15 -4.13
N LEU A 113 6.35 -0.29 -2.89
CA LEU A 113 6.43 0.56 -1.72
C LEU A 113 7.87 0.57 -1.20
N VAL A 114 8.53 1.72 -1.28
CA VAL A 114 9.98 1.84 -1.05
C VAL A 114 10.29 2.85 0.04
N TRP A 115 11.13 2.45 0.99
CA TRP A 115 11.84 3.35 1.90
C TRP A 115 13.27 3.54 1.38
N ARG A 116 13.72 4.79 1.24
CA ARG A 116 15.09 5.10 0.80
C ARG A 116 15.56 6.43 1.41
N PRO A 117 16.87 6.73 1.42
CA PRO A 117 17.37 8.02 1.89
C PRO A 117 16.70 9.19 1.17
N PHE A 118 16.17 10.13 1.95
CA PHE A 118 15.52 11.33 1.44
C PHE A 118 16.48 12.15 0.59
N ARG A 119 15.94 12.68 -0.52
CA ARG A 119 16.62 13.63 -1.38
C ARG A 119 15.65 14.76 -1.72
N PRO A 120 16.02 16.03 -1.50
CA PRO A 120 15.22 17.15 -1.97
C PRO A 120 15.18 17.17 -3.50
N TRP A 121 14.22 17.88 -4.08
CA TRP A 121 14.24 18.08 -5.52
C TRP A 121 15.43 18.95 -5.93
N PRO A 122 16.04 18.74 -7.10
CA PRO A 122 17.14 19.59 -7.57
C PRO A 122 16.79 21.08 -7.58
N VAL A 123 15.52 21.43 -7.84
CA VAL A 123 15.04 22.82 -7.86
C VAL A 123 14.98 23.44 -6.46
N ASP A 124 14.87 22.64 -5.40
CA ASP A 124 14.77 23.13 -4.02
C ASP A 124 16.03 23.86 -3.58
N ALA A 125 17.18 23.60 -4.21
CA ALA A 125 18.44 24.31 -3.99
C ALA A 125 18.34 25.83 -4.24
N TRP A 126 17.33 26.27 -4.99
CA TRP A 126 17.11 27.67 -5.35
C TRP A 126 15.93 28.30 -4.62
N LEU A 127 15.29 27.58 -3.70
CA LEU A 127 14.14 28.07 -2.93
C LEU A 127 14.59 28.60 -1.57
N PRO A 128 14.32 29.88 -1.23
CA PRO A 128 14.81 30.51 0.01
C PRO A 128 14.23 29.91 1.30
N HIS A 129 13.15 29.15 1.21
CA HIS A 129 12.47 28.52 2.35
C HIS A 129 12.49 26.99 2.30
N GLY A 130 13.42 26.41 1.52
CA GLY A 130 13.51 24.97 1.33
C GLY A 130 12.44 24.41 0.38
N GLY A 131 12.56 23.11 0.13
CA GLY A 131 11.69 22.37 -0.79
C GLY A 131 10.32 22.06 -0.25
N ARG A 132 9.34 21.89 -1.16
CA ARG A 132 7.95 21.52 -0.80
C ARG A 132 7.84 20.18 -0.08
N ILE A 133 8.85 19.33 -0.23
CA ILE A 133 8.90 17.99 0.36
C ILE A 133 9.95 17.86 1.48
N ALA A 134 10.50 18.98 1.96
CA ALA A 134 11.64 18.98 2.88
C ALA A 134 11.41 18.18 4.18
N GLY A 135 10.16 18.07 4.64
CA GLY A 135 9.80 17.31 5.85
C GLY A 135 9.26 15.90 5.58
N PHE A 136 9.33 15.39 4.35
CA PHE A 136 8.68 14.13 3.97
C PHE A 136 9.61 12.93 4.20
N HIS A 137 10.10 12.81 5.43
CA HIS A 137 11.00 11.74 5.86
C HIS A 137 10.92 11.53 7.38
N ASP A 138 11.40 10.39 7.85
CA ASP A 138 11.53 10.09 9.28
C ASP A 138 12.76 10.74 9.93
N ALA A 139 12.95 10.50 11.23
CA ALA A 139 14.07 11.04 12.00
C ALA A 139 15.43 10.52 11.50
N GLU A 140 15.45 9.35 10.86
CA GLU A 140 16.62 8.72 10.25
C GLU A 140 16.87 9.20 8.80
N GLY A 141 16.07 10.14 8.31
CA GLY A 141 16.19 10.69 6.97
C GLY A 141 15.78 9.72 5.86
N GLN A 142 14.94 8.73 6.16
CA GLN A 142 14.32 7.85 5.16
C GLN A 142 12.96 8.41 4.75
N SER A 143 12.69 8.42 3.45
CA SER A 143 11.41 8.79 2.87
C SER A 143 10.73 7.59 2.24
N CYS A 144 9.40 7.59 2.31
CA CYS A 144 8.53 6.59 1.70
C CYS A 144 8.14 7.03 0.28
N HIS A 145 8.13 6.09 -0.66
CA HIS A 145 7.86 6.30 -2.07
C HIS A 145 7.01 5.18 -2.66
N LEU A 146 6.24 5.51 -3.67
CA LEU A 146 5.72 4.57 -4.65
C LEU A 146 6.54 4.66 -5.93
N ILE A 147 6.87 3.52 -6.52
CA ILE A 147 7.69 3.43 -7.74
C ILE A 147 7.11 2.34 -8.63
N LEU A 148 6.99 2.62 -9.93
CA LEU A 148 6.60 1.66 -10.96
C LEU A 148 7.85 1.19 -11.70
N ILE A 149 8.15 -0.10 -11.65
CA ILE A 149 9.22 -0.74 -12.41
C ILE A 149 8.62 -1.55 -13.54
N GLY A 150 9.14 -1.41 -14.75
CA GLY A 150 8.67 -2.20 -15.87
C GLY A 150 9.69 -2.25 -17.01
N TRP A 151 9.34 -2.97 -18.05
CA TRP A 151 10.19 -3.17 -19.22
C TRP A 151 10.00 -2.04 -20.22
N LYS A 152 11.07 -1.33 -20.58
CA LYS A 152 11.00 -0.29 -21.59
C LYS A 152 12.33 -0.13 -22.31
N ARG A 153 12.28 -0.25 -23.64
CA ARG A 153 13.46 -0.18 -24.53
C ARG A 153 14.51 -1.25 -24.20
N GLY A 154 14.06 -2.49 -24.00
CA GLY A 154 14.94 -3.64 -23.82
C GLY A 154 15.59 -3.77 -22.45
N VAL A 155 15.14 -3.00 -21.45
CA VAL A 155 15.67 -3.05 -20.08
C VAL A 155 14.56 -2.81 -19.05
N TYR A 156 14.69 -3.41 -17.87
CA TYR A 156 13.91 -3.03 -16.70
C TYR A 156 14.38 -1.69 -16.15
N ARG A 157 13.42 -0.80 -15.88
CA ARG A 157 13.70 0.54 -15.36
C ARG A 157 12.49 1.09 -14.60
N GLU A 158 12.73 2.17 -13.87
CA GLU A 158 11.66 3.03 -13.38
C GLU A 158 10.87 3.57 -14.59
N LEU A 159 9.60 3.14 -14.70
CA LEU A 159 8.62 3.74 -15.61
C LEU A 159 8.12 5.06 -15.01
N TRP A 160 7.93 5.05 -13.68
CA TRP A 160 7.60 6.21 -12.88
C TRP A 160 8.21 6.07 -11.48
N ALA A 161 8.67 7.17 -10.90
CA ALA A 161 9.15 7.20 -9.52
C ALA A 161 8.57 8.42 -8.79
N GLY A 162 7.74 8.16 -7.80
CA GLY A 162 7.14 9.19 -6.97
C GLY A 162 8.19 9.94 -6.16
N SER A 163 7.91 11.21 -5.90
CA SER A 163 8.62 11.99 -4.88
C SER A 163 8.38 11.40 -3.50
N ALA A 164 9.11 11.89 -2.49
CA ALA A 164 8.83 11.51 -1.11
C ALA A 164 7.36 11.79 -0.80
N LEU A 165 6.66 10.81 -0.22
CA LEU A 165 5.25 10.95 0.14
C LEU A 165 5.13 11.75 1.42
N ALA A 166 4.16 12.68 1.47
CA ALA A 166 3.89 13.51 2.64
C ALA A 166 3.51 12.68 3.87
N GLU A 167 2.70 11.65 3.64
CA GLU A 167 2.34 10.64 4.62
C GLU A 167 2.86 9.29 4.11
N PRO A 168 3.62 8.53 4.92
CA PRO A 168 4.20 7.29 4.45
C PRO A 168 3.11 6.23 4.29
N VAL A 169 3.02 5.65 3.09
CA VAL A 169 2.15 4.49 2.84
C VAL A 169 2.68 3.29 3.64
N ARG A 170 1.77 2.56 4.28
CA ARG A 170 2.04 1.33 5.06
C ARG A 170 1.84 0.07 4.23
N THR A 171 0.79 0.07 3.43
CA THR A 171 0.44 -1.00 2.49
C THR A 171 -0.37 -0.41 1.36
N PHE A 172 -0.36 -1.07 0.20
CA PHE A 172 -1.18 -0.72 -0.93
C PHE A 172 -1.87 -1.93 -1.56
N ALA A 173 -2.86 -1.68 -2.41
CA ALA A 173 -3.39 -2.65 -3.35
C ALA A 173 -3.69 -1.94 -4.68
N ALA A 174 -3.69 -2.71 -5.77
CA ALA A 174 -4.05 -2.23 -7.10
C ALA A 174 -5.19 -3.11 -7.62
N VAL A 175 -6.34 -2.51 -7.89
CA VAL A 175 -7.56 -3.23 -8.31
C VAL A 175 -8.52 -2.25 -8.97
N ASP A 176 -9.27 -2.73 -9.97
CA ASP A 176 -10.40 -2.02 -10.56
C ASP A 176 -11.56 -2.01 -9.54
N LEU A 177 -11.68 -0.92 -8.78
CA LEU A 177 -12.63 -0.80 -7.68
C LEU A 177 -14.02 -0.38 -8.15
N ASP A 178 -14.11 0.43 -9.20
CA ASP A 178 -15.37 0.99 -9.68
C ASP A 178 -15.90 0.33 -10.97
N GLY A 179 -15.14 -0.62 -11.53
CA GLY A 179 -15.54 -1.43 -12.68
C GLY A 179 -15.37 -0.73 -14.02
N ASP A 180 -14.56 0.32 -14.09
CA ASP A 180 -14.30 1.06 -15.33
C ASP A 180 -13.26 0.39 -16.24
N GLY A 181 -12.65 -0.71 -15.78
CA GLY A 181 -11.62 -1.49 -16.47
C GLY A 181 -10.20 -1.04 -16.17
N TRP A 182 -10.00 0.03 -15.41
CA TRP A 182 -8.70 0.50 -14.95
C TRP A 182 -8.48 0.18 -13.48
N GLN A 183 -7.23 0.01 -13.08
CA GLN A 183 -6.91 -0.22 -11.69
C GLN A 183 -6.77 1.10 -10.93
N GLU A 184 -7.39 1.16 -9.76
CA GLU A 184 -7.13 2.16 -8.74
C GLU A 184 -6.03 1.68 -7.81
N LEU A 185 -5.23 2.62 -7.33
CA LEU A 185 -4.31 2.39 -6.24
C LEU A 185 -5.00 2.69 -4.92
N VAL A 186 -5.07 1.73 -4.02
CA VAL A 186 -5.62 1.88 -2.66
C VAL A 186 -4.47 1.89 -1.67
N THR A 187 -4.42 2.85 -0.76
CA THR A 187 -3.35 2.93 0.26
C THR A 187 -3.87 3.10 1.66
N LEU A 188 -3.15 2.51 2.61
CA LEU A 188 -3.22 2.87 4.02
C LEU A 188 -2.03 3.76 4.38
N ASP A 189 -2.29 5.01 4.74
CA ASP A 189 -1.26 6.02 4.99
C ASP A 189 -1.04 6.23 6.48
N GLY A 190 0.22 6.35 6.89
CA GLY A 190 0.65 6.51 8.28
C GLY A 190 1.16 7.92 8.60
N ASN A 191 2.14 7.97 9.50
CA ASN A 191 2.84 9.18 9.91
C ASN A 191 4.30 8.81 10.15
N TYR A 192 5.25 9.60 9.63
CA TYR A 192 6.69 9.37 9.83
C TYR A 192 7.10 9.36 11.31
N ALA A 193 6.42 10.12 12.16
CA ALA A 193 6.70 10.15 13.60
C ALA A 193 6.08 8.95 14.36
N ALA A 194 5.23 8.15 13.72
CA ALA A 194 4.57 7.03 14.36
C ALA A 194 5.38 5.73 14.20
N PRO A 195 5.35 4.82 15.17
CA PRO A 195 6.07 3.56 15.05
C PRO A 195 5.49 2.69 13.91
N PRO A 196 6.28 1.69 13.42
CA PRO A 196 5.85 0.82 12.32
C PRO A 196 4.55 0.04 12.57
N TYR A 197 4.21 -0.22 13.84
CA TYR A 197 3.00 -0.93 14.25
C TYR A 197 1.82 -0.01 14.60
N ALA A 198 1.98 1.31 14.53
CA ALA A 198 0.85 2.21 14.75
C ALA A 198 -0.20 2.05 13.62
N PRO A 199 -1.49 2.25 13.91
CA PRO A 199 -2.52 2.26 12.89
C PRO A 199 -2.19 3.27 11.77
N ALA A 200 -2.59 2.96 10.54
CA ALA A 200 -2.75 3.95 9.49
C ALA A 200 -3.86 4.93 9.86
N ARG A 201 -3.67 6.18 9.43
CA ARG A 201 -4.53 7.33 9.72
C ARG A 201 -5.53 7.61 8.61
N HIS A 202 -5.19 7.20 7.39
CA HIS A 202 -6.01 7.44 6.21
C HIS A 202 -6.09 6.18 5.34
N LEU A 203 -7.30 5.87 4.87
CA LEU A 203 -7.52 5.09 3.65
C LEU A 203 -7.60 6.10 2.50
N LYS A 204 -6.86 5.86 1.42
CA LYS A 204 -6.93 6.67 0.20
C LYS A 204 -7.09 5.80 -1.03
N VAL A 205 -7.83 6.33 -2.00
CA VAL A 205 -7.92 5.79 -3.35
C VAL A 205 -7.33 6.82 -4.30
N TRP A 206 -6.46 6.34 -5.18
CA TRP A 206 -5.73 7.15 -6.14
C TRP A 206 -5.96 6.64 -7.55
N GLU A 207 -6.06 7.58 -8.48
CA GLU A 207 -6.12 7.29 -9.92
C GLU A 207 -4.88 7.83 -10.63
N TRP A 208 -4.49 7.14 -11.69
CA TRP A 208 -3.44 7.61 -12.58
C TRP A 208 -3.97 8.71 -13.51
N ASN A 209 -3.24 9.82 -13.59
CA ASN A 209 -3.63 11.00 -14.36
C ASN A 209 -2.76 11.25 -15.61
N GLY A 210 -1.96 10.27 -16.03
CA GLY A 210 -1.02 10.38 -17.15
C GLY A 210 0.36 10.94 -16.79
N PHE A 211 0.55 11.44 -15.56
CA PHE A 211 1.85 11.88 -15.04
C PHE A 211 2.19 11.25 -13.68
N GLY A 212 1.19 11.06 -12.83
CA GLY A 212 1.32 10.52 -11.49
C GLY A 212 -0.05 10.13 -10.95
N PHE A 213 -0.14 10.06 -9.62
CA PHE A 213 -1.37 9.67 -8.94
C PHE A 213 -2.08 10.88 -8.33
N THR A 214 -3.40 10.94 -8.50
CA THR A 214 -4.29 11.91 -7.86
C THR A 214 -5.16 11.17 -6.84
N VAL A 215 -5.27 11.69 -5.61
CA VAL A 215 -6.27 11.18 -4.64
C VAL A 215 -7.67 11.52 -5.14
N VAL A 216 -8.50 10.51 -5.35
CA VAL A 216 -9.91 10.67 -5.72
C VAL A 216 -10.85 10.45 -4.53
N SER A 217 -10.42 9.69 -3.54
CA SER A 217 -11.16 9.53 -2.29
C SER A 217 -10.25 9.33 -1.08
N SER A 218 -10.69 9.80 0.08
CA SER A 218 -9.97 9.60 1.33
C SER A 218 -10.91 9.54 2.53
N VAL A 219 -10.61 8.63 3.45
CA VAL A 219 -11.29 8.47 4.74
C VAL A 219 -10.26 8.48 5.85
N SER A 220 -10.50 9.27 6.89
CA SER A 220 -9.67 9.28 8.09
C SER A 220 -10.15 8.23 9.10
N GLY A 221 -9.23 7.61 9.82
CA GLY A 221 -9.55 6.59 10.83
C GLY A 221 -8.30 5.99 11.48
N ALA A 222 -8.49 4.85 12.15
CA ALA A 222 -7.41 4.04 12.71
C ALA A 222 -7.47 2.64 12.10
N PHE A 223 -6.69 2.44 11.04
CA PHE A 223 -6.71 1.22 10.22
C PHE A 223 -5.49 0.34 10.51
N LEU A 224 -5.71 -0.94 10.75
CA LEU A 224 -4.64 -1.89 11.08
C LEU A 224 -4.24 -2.73 9.87
N GLN A 225 -5.23 -3.21 9.13
CA GLN A 225 -5.03 -4.07 7.96
C GLN A 225 -6.05 -3.73 6.89
N MET A 226 -5.67 -3.99 5.64
CA MET A 226 -6.50 -3.85 4.46
C MET A 226 -6.43 -5.15 3.65
N GLN A 227 -7.58 -5.58 3.16
CA GLN A 227 -7.72 -6.65 2.18
C GLN A 227 -8.67 -6.19 1.08
N ILE A 228 -8.42 -6.62 -0.15
CA ILE A 228 -9.35 -6.43 -1.26
C ILE A 228 -10.13 -7.72 -1.44
N THR A 229 -11.44 -7.59 -1.65
CA THR A 229 -12.33 -8.73 -1.78
C THR A 229 -13.30 -8.58 -2.92
N ALA A 230 -13.64 -9.68 -3.59
CA ALA A 230 -14.72 -9.72 -4.57
C ALA A 230 -15.87 -10.60 -4.07
N PRO A 231 -17.03 -10.02 -3.77
CA PRO A 231 -18.26 -10.78 -3.62
C PRO A 231 -18.76 -11.27 -4.99
N GLU A 232 -19.50 -12.38 -5.02
CA GLU A 232 -19.96 -13.03 -6.27
C GLU A 232 -20.76 -12.13 -7.22
N THR A 233 -21.40 -11.07 -6.71
CA THR A 233 -22.37 -10.25 -7.46
C THR A 233 -22.10 -8.75 -7.42
N SER A 234 -20.92 -8.32 -6.93
CA SER A 234 -20.60 -6.90 -6.81
C SER A 234 -19.17 -6.58 -7.25
N LEU A 235 -18.91 -5.29 -7.41
CA LEU A 235 -17.56 -4.77 -7.59
C LEU A 235 -16.65 -5.13 -6.39
N PRO A 236 -15.32 -5.08 -6.59
CA PRO A 236 -14.37 -5.25 -5.51
C PRO A 236 -14.60 -4.28 -4.34
N GLN A 237 -14.36 -4.76 -3.14
CA GLN A 237 -14.56 -4.06 -1.88
C GLN A 237 -13.27 -4.05 -1.08
N ILE A 238 -13.15 -3.07 -0.18
CA ILE A 238 -12.04 -2.91 0.74
C ILE A 238 -12.51 -3.36 2.13
N LEU A 239 -11.95 -4.46 2.63
CA LEU A 239 -12.10 -4.86 4.02
C LEU A 239 -11.01 -4.24 4.88
N LEU A 240 -11.42 -3.50 5.91
CA LEU A 240 -10.53 -2.83 6.85
C LEU A 240 -10.71 -3.39 8.25
N GLN A 241 -9.61 -3.82 8.86
CA GLN A 241 -9.57 -4.01 10.31
C GLN A 241 -9.28 -2.67 10.98
N THR A 242 -10.15 -2.28 11.92
CA THR A 242 -10.11 -0.98 12.59
C THR A 242 -10.03 -1.14 14.10
N LEU A 243 -9.43 -0.15 14.76
CA LEU A 243 -9.64 0.01 16.21
C LEU A 243 -11.05 0.57 16.46
N PRO A 244 -11.71 0.21 17.58
CA PRO A 244 -12.95 0.84 17.96
C PRO A 244 -12.74 2.36 18.06
N SER A 245 -13.71 3.14 17.57
CA SER A 245 -13.76 4.55 17.93
C SER A 245 -13.88 4.65 19.46
N PRO A 246 -13.12 5.54 20.12
CA PRO A 246 -13.26 5.78 21.55
C PRO A 246 -14.66 6.27 21.92
#